data_AF-A0A6J6ULF9-F1
#
_entry.id   AF-A0A6J6ULF9-F1
#
_cell.length_a   1.000
_cell.length_b   1.000
_cell.length_c   1.000
_cell.angle_alpha   90.00
_cell.angle_beta   90.00
_cell.angle_gamma   90.00
#
_symmetry.space_group_name_H-M   'P 1'
#
loop_
_entity.id
_entity.type
_entity.pdbx_description
1 polymer ?
#
loop_
_entity_poly.entity_id
_entity_poly.type
_entity_poly.pdbx_seq_one_letter_code
_entity_poly.pdbx_strand_id
1 'polypeptide(L)'
;MQKSQILENMLDSEMLELVAAVQPSEPLVHGVIRDFMRDLLIKEQSAGRLRSEMTPDLGADYLMRMTVSWMASPTGLDLSDEEATHQVIRSQFLAGVLIDGSG
;
A
#
# COMPACT_ATOMS: atom_id res chain seq x y z
N MET A 1 -17.20 7.40 37.33
CA MET A 1 -16.29 7.13 36.20
C MET A 1 -17.04 7.46 34.92
N GLN A 2 -16.62 8.50 34.21
CA GLN A 2 -17.20 8.85 32.91
C GLN A 2 -16.69 7.82 31.89
N LYS A 3 -17.60 7.07 31.25
CA LYS A 3 -17.23 6.12 30.20
C LYS A 3 -16.62 6.90 29.02
N SER A 4 -15.64 6.29 28.35
CA SER A 4 -14.99 6.88 27.18
C SER A 4 -15.99 6.96 26.02
N GLN A 5 -16.31 8.18 25.60
CA GLN A 5 -17.23 8.46 24.49
C GLN A 5 -16.75 7.86 23.15
N ILE A 6 -15.43 7.71 22.98
CA ILE A 6 -14.83 7.04 21.82
C ILE A 6 -15.16 5.55 21.82
N LEU A 7 -15.15 4.90 22.99
CA LEU A 7 -15.47 3.48 23.12
C LEU A 7 -16.95 3.19 22.88
N GLU A 8 -17.85 4.12 23.18
CA GLU A 8 -19.28 3.99 22.85
C GLU A 8 -19.52 4.21 21.34
N ASN A 9 -18.89 5.21 20.72
CA ASN A 9 -19.03 5.46 19.28
C ASN A 9 -18.39 4.36 18.39
N MET A 10 -17.37 3.65 18.88
CA MET A 10 -16.76 2.54 18.15
C MET A 10 -17.61 1.25 18.16
N LEU A 11 -18.66 1.19 18.98
CA LEU A 11 -19.56 0.05 19.11
C LEU A 11 -20.91 0.26 18.39
N ASP A 12 -21.10 1.42 17.74
CA ASP A 12 -22.39 1.81 17.15
C ASP A 12 -22.54 1.41 15.68
N SER A 13 -23.77 1.05 15.31
CA SER A 13 -24.21 0.68 13.94
C SER A 13 -23.78 1.70 12.86
N GLU A 14 -23.57 2.96 13.21
CA GLU A 14 -23.11 4.01 12.31
C GLU A 14 -21.71 3.75 11.75
N MET A 15 -20.80 3.15 12.53
CA MET A 15 -19.47 2.78 12.02
C MET A 15 -19.55 1.55 11.10
N LEU A 16 -20.48 0.63 11.35
CA LEU A 16 -20.76 -0.49 10.45
C LEU A 16 -21.41 -0.02 9.14
N GLU A 17 -22.30 0.97 9.19
CA GLU A 17 -22.90 1.59 8.00
C GLU A 17 -21.87 2.38 7.18
N LEU A 18 -20.96 3.11 7.85
CA LEU A 18 -19.84 3.78 7.18
C LEU A 18 -18.92 2.77 6.49
N VAL A 19 -18.53 1.70 7.20
CA VAL A 19 -17.73 0.61 6.62
C VAL A 19 -18.46 -0.04 5.45
N ALA A 20 -19.76 -0.31 5.57
CA ALA A 20 -20.57 -0.90 4.51
C ALA A 20 -20.79 0.03 3.30
N ALA A 21 -20.77 1.35 3.49
CA ALA A 21 -20.86 2.33 2.42
C ALA A 21 -19.52 2.51 1.68
N VAL A 22 -18.39 2.29 2.36
CA VAL A 22 -17.04 2.38 1.80
C VAL A 22 -16.57 1.05 1.19
N GLN A 23 -17.05 -0.08 1.71
CA GLN A 23 -16.68 -1.42 1.23
C GLN A 23 -16.85 -1.65 -0.29
N PRO A 24 -17.87 -1.08 -0.97
CA PRO A 24 -18.05 -1.29 -2.41
C PRO A 24 -16.99 -0.59 -3.27
N SER A 25 -16.39 0.50 -2.78
CA SER A 25 -15.32 1.24 -3.48
C SER A 25 -13.92 0.74 -3.12
N GLU A 26 -13.77 -0.02 -2.03
CA GLU A 26 -12.51 -0.66 -1.63
C GLU A 26 -11.90 -1.54 -2.74
N PRO A 27 -12.65 -2.47 -3.39
CA PRO A 27 -12.12 -3.28 -4.49
C PRO A 27 -11.70 -2.44 -5.70
N LEU A 28 -12.38 -1.32 -5.96
CA LEU A 28 -12.07 -0.42 -7.07
C LEU A 28 -10.78 0.35 -6.82
N VAL A 29 -10.60 0.89 -5.60
CA VAL A 29 -9.35 1.58 -5.22
C VAL A 29 -8.17 0.60 -5.22
N HIS A 30 -8.36 -0.60 -4.67
CA HIS A 30 -7.34 -1.66 -4.72
C HIS A 30 -7.00 -2.06 -6.15
N GLY A 31 -8.00 -2.23 -7.03
CA GLY A 31 -7.81 -2.56 -8.44
C GLY A 31 -7.01 -1.50 -9.18
N VAL A 32 -7.35 -0.21 -9.01
CA VAL A 32 -6.64 0.90 -9.65
C VAL A 32 -5.17 0.96 -9.23
N ILE A 33 -4.87 0.85 -7.92
CA ILE A 33 -3.49 0.87 -7.41
C ILE A 33 -2.72 -0.35 -7.93
N ARG A 34 -3.34 -1.53 -7.89
CA ARG A 34 -2.74 -2.78 -8.37
C ARG A 34 -2.39 -2.69 -9.86
N ASP A 35 -3.33 -2.26 -10.69
CA ASP A 35 -3.13 -2.21 -12.15
C ASP A 35 -2.06 -1.19 -12.52
N PHE A 36 -2.02 -0.03 -11.84
CA PHE A 36 -0.94 0.94 -11.99
C PHE A 36 0.44 0.33 -11.66
N MET A 37 0.57 -0.36 -10.53
CA MET A 37 1.83 -1.01 -10.14
C MET A 37 2.23 -2.12 -11.12
N ARG A 38 1.26 -2.89 -11.60
CA ARG A 38 1.47 -3.96 -12.58
C ARG A 38 2.07 -3.43 -13.87
N ASP A 39 1.53 -2.34 -14.40
CA ASP A 39 2.02 -1.73 -15.64
C ASP A 39 3.47 -1.22 -15.51
N LEU A 40 3.85 -0.74 -14.32
CA LEU A 40 5.23 -0.39 -14.02
C LEU A 40 6.12 -1.64 -13.95
N LEU A 41 5.68 -2.70 -13.27
CA LEU A 41 6.45 -3.94 -13.13
C LEU A 41 6.64 -4.68 -14.45
N ILE A 42 5.71 -4.55 -15.42
CA ILE A 42 5.90 -5.07 -16.78
C ILE A 42 7.09 -4.38 -17.46
N LYS A 43 7.27 -3.07 -17.26
CA LYS A 43 8.43 -2.32 -17.78
C LYS A 43 9.72 -2.78 -17.10
N GLU A 44 9.69 -2.98 -15.78
CA GLU A 44 10.84 -3.47 -15.01
C GLU A 44 11.23 -4.90 -15.39
N GLN A 45 10.25 -5.76 -15.64
CA GLN A 45 10.47 -7.13 -16.14
C GLN A 45 11.12 -7.11 -17.52
N SER A 46 10.59 -6.27 -18.43
CA SER A 46 11.14 -6.12 -19.79
C SER A 46 12.58 -5.59 -19.76
N ALA A 47 12.92 -4.81 -18.75
CA ALA A 47 14.27 -4.28 -18.52
C ALA A 47 15.18 -5.23 -17.73
N GLY A 48 14.72 -6.42 -17.35
CA GLY A 48 15.50 -7.40 -16.59
C GLY A 48 15.81 -6.99 -15.15
N ARG A 49 15.05 -6.04 -14.58
CA ARG A 49 15.24 -5.53 -13.21
C ARG A 49 14.30 -6.16 -12.18
N LEU A 50 13.27 -6.88 -12.64
CA LEU A 50 12.40 -7.65 -11.77
C LEU A 50 13.15 -8.88 -11.24
N ARG A 51 13.03 -9.18 -9.95
CA ARG A 51 13.60 -10.40 -9.36
C ARG A 51 13.04 -11.66 -10.02
N SER A 52 13.86 -12.71 -10.09
CA SER A 52 13.55 -13.96 -10.82
C SER A 52 12.31 -14.70 -10.31
N GLU A 53 12.04 -14.59 -9.02
CA GLU A 53 10.92 -15.20 -8.31
C GLU A 53 9.63 -14.39 -8.44
N MET A 54 9.70 -13.17 -8.99
CA MET A 54 8.57 -12.26 -9.10
C MET A 54 7.95 -12.28 -10.49
N THR A 55 6.63 -12.12 -10.52
CA THR A 55 5.87 -11.76 -11.71
C THR A 55 5.27 -10.35 -11.52
N PRO A 56 4.93 -9.63 -12.59
CA PRO A 56 4.27 -8.33 -12.46
C PRO A 56 2.99 -8.40 -11.63
N ASP A 57 2.20 -9.46 -11.79
CA ASP A 57 0.98 -9.69 -11.01
C ASP A 57 1.27 -9.90 -9.52
N LEU A 58 2.24 -10.77 -9.19
CA LEU A 58 2.62 -11.03 -7.79
C LEU A 58 3.20 -9.79 -7.11
N GLY A 59 4.07 -9.06 -7.81
CA GLY A 59 4.66 -7.82 -7.30
C GLY A 59 3.61 -6.72 -7.11
N ALA A 60 2.65 -6.60 -8.02
CA ALA A 60 1.56 -5.62 -7.91
C ALA A 60 0.66 -5.91 -6.71
N ASP A 61 0.31 -7.17 -6.47
CA ASP A 61 -0.48 -7.59 -5.30
C ASP A 61 0.26 -7.29 -3.99
N TYR A 62 1.57 -7.55 -3.95
CA TYR A 62 2.41 -7.23 -2.80
C TYR A 62 2.49 -5.72 -2.54
N LEU A 63 2.81 -4.93 -3.55
CA LEU A 63 2.95 -3.47 -3.44
C LEU A 63 1.63 -2.79 -3.09
N MET A 64 0.51 -3.26 -3.62
CA MET A 64 -0.82 -2.75 -3.27
C MET A 64 -1.10 -2.97 -1.77
N ARG A 65 -0.89 -4.19 -1.27
CA ARG A 65 -1.11 -4.51 0.15
C ARG A 65 -0.19 -3.70 1.07
N MET A 66 1.08 -3.57 0.70
CA MET A 66 2.02 -2.72 1.44
C MET A 66 1.56 -1.26 1.47
N THR A 67 1.16 -0.71 0.32
CA THR A 67 0.69 0.68 0.22
C THR A 67 -0.52 0.93 1.11
N VAL A 68 -1.53 0.04 1.06
CA VAL A 68 -2.73 0.15 1.90
C VAL A 68 -2.37 0.02 3.39
N SER A 69 -1.53 -0.95 3.75
CA SER A 69 -1.04 -1.13 5.13
C SER A 69 -0.32 0.13 5.65
N TRP A 70 0.44 0.77 4.78
CA TRP A 70 1.25 1.93 5.12
C TRP A 70 0.39 3.20 5.24
N MET A 71 -0.62 3.39 4.38
CA MET A 71 -1.62 4.46 4.50
C MET A 71 -2.45 4.34 5.79
N ALA A 72 -2.77 3.12 6.22
CA ALA A 72 -3.54 2.88 7.42
C ALA A 72 -2.74 3.05 8.73
N SER A 73 -1.42 3.21 8.66
CA SER A 73 -0.53 3.28 9.81
C SER A 73 -0.02 4.71 10.03
N PRO A 74 0.04 5.23 11.28
CA PRO A 74 0.78 6.45 11.57
C PRO A 74 2.28 6.14 11.45
N THR A 75 2.84 6.35 10.26
CA THR A 75 4.22 5.95 9.93
C THR A 75 5.28 6.93 10.43
N GLY A 76 4.86 8.09 10.94
CA GLY A 76 5.76 9.13 11.44
C GLY A 76 6.67 9.75 10.36
N LEU A 77 6.46 9.40 9.09
CA LEU A 77 7.21 9.93 7.97
C LEU A 77 6.63 11.27 7.55
N ASP A 78 7.50 12.26 7.38
CA ASP A 78 7.14 13.50 6.71
C ASP A 78 7.10 13.27 5.19
N LEU A 79 5.89 13.25 4.62
CA LEU A 79 5.71 13.09 3.18
C LEU A 79 6.17 14.30 2.36
N SER A 80 6.48 15.43 3.02
CA SER A 80 7.14 16.56 2.37
C SER A 80 8.65 16.39 2.24
N ASP A 81 9.24 15.41 2.96
CA ASP A 81 10.62 14.98 2.77
C ASP A 81 10.68 13.90 1.67
N GLU A 82 10.99 14.36 0.46
CA GLU A 82 11.11 13.52 -0.73
C GLU A 82 12.20 12.45 -0.59
N GLU A 83 13.33 12.79 0.04
CA GLU A 83 14.46 11.88 0.17
C GLU A 83 14.16 10.77 1.17
N ALA A 84 13.57 11.12 2.32
CA ALA A 84 13.10 10.13 3.29
C ALA A 84 12.03 9.21 2.67
N THR A 85 11.12 9.77 1.87
CA THR A 85 10.09 9.00 1.15
C THR A 85 10.69 8.04 0.13
N HIS A 86 11.63 8.48 -0.69
CA HIS A 86 12.34 7.63 -1.65
C HIS A 86 13.14 6.51 -0.97
N GLN A 87 13.77 6.81 0.17
CA GLN A 87 14.52 5.80 0.92
C GLN A 87 13.60 4.69 1.44
N VAL A 88 12.43 5.05 1.98
CA VAL A 88 11.43 4.06 2.44
C VAL A 88 10.92 3.22 1.27
N ILE A 89 10.56 3.83 0.14
CA ILE A 89 10.09 3.10 -1.04
C ILE A 89 11.15 2.11 -1.51
N ARG A 90 12.41 2.55 -1.65
CA ARG A 90 13.49 1.66 -2.10
C ARG A 90 13.75 0.51 -1.12
N SER A 91 13.90 0.83 0.16
CA SER A 91 14.34 -0.14 1.17
C SER A 91 13.25 -1.07 1.69
N GLN A 92 11.99 -0.64 1.65
CA GLN A 92 10.88 -1.40 2.24
C GLN A 92 9.91 -1.91 1.18
N PHE A 93 9.55 -1.07 0.20
CA PHE A 93 8.55 -1.45 -0.81
C PHE A 93 9.16 -2.27 -1.95
N LEU A 94 10.32 -1.83 -2.45
CA LEU A 94 10.92 -2.41 -3.66
C LEU A 94 12.00 -3.46 -3.38
N ALA A 95 12.54 -3.53 -2.16
CA ALA A 95 13.67 -4.40 -1.82
C ALA A 95 13.43 -5.89 -2.14
N GLY A 96 12.20 -6.37 -1.96
CA GLY A 96 11.79 -7.75 -2.29
C GLY A 96 11.25 -7.94 -3.71
N VAL A 97 11.18 -6.88 -4.51
CA VAL A 97 10.53 -6.89 -5.84
C VAL A 97 11.54 -6.67 -6.96
N LEU A 98 12.41 -5.68 -6.81
CA LEU A 98 13.43 -5.33 -7.79
C LEU A 98 14.80 -5.83 -7.38
N ILE A 99 15.64 -6.09 -8.38
CA ILE A 99 17.07 -6.29 -8.19
C ILE A 99 17.65 -4.91 -7.91
N ASP A 100 18.24 -4.72 -6.74
CA ASP A 100 18.88 -3.44 -6.41
C ASP A 100 19.93 -3.11 -7.48
N GLY A 101 19.72 -1.98 -8.17
CA GLY A 101 20.69 -1.42 -9.10
C GLY A 101 21.83 -0.70 -8.36
N SER A 102 22.31 -1.21 -7.22
CA SER A 102 23.55 -0.76 -6.60
C SER A 102 24.75 -1.28 -7.41
N GLY A 103 24.95 -0.63 -8.55
CA GLY A 103 26.22 -0.48 -9.24
C GLY A 103 26.54 1.01 -9.34
#